data_AF-A0A0C3D9I3-F1
#
_entry.id   AF-A0A0C3D9I3-F1
#
_cell.length_a   1.000
_cell.length_b   1.000
_cell.length_c   1.000
_cell.angle_alpha   90.00
_cell.angle_beta   90.00
_cell.angle_gamma   90.00
#
_symmetry.space_group_name_H-M   'P 1'
#
loop_
_entity.id
_entity.type
_entity.pdbx_description
1 polymer ?
#
loop_
_entity_poly.entity_id
_entity_poly.type
_entity_poly.pdbx_seq_one_letter_code
_entity_poly.pdbx_strand_id
1 'polypeptide(L)'
;VPFTELYPSAQSALLSHSRVLRLSALQILSSRLVSSSAGERDALRRCLQGEEAPLDMNGARDRVLRIGRVRVAVRDDEHGAADLCGRWLIGKITPLQQICGF
;
A
#
# COMPACT_ATOMS: atom_id res chain seq x y z
N VAL A 1 -12.49 -10.12 11.35
CA VAL A 1 -12.99 -8.73 11.25
C VAL A 1 -13.11 -8.39 9.76
N PRO A 2 -14.26 -7.94 9.25
CA PRO A 2 -14.41 -7.52 7.87
C PRO A 2 -13.46 -6.39 7.49
N PHE A 3 -12.90 -6.43 6.27
CA PHE A 3 -12.04 -5.36 5.76
C PHE A 3 -12.72 -3.99 5.83
N THR A 4 -13.99 -3.92 5.45
CA THR A 4 -14.80 -2.69 5.44
C THR A 4 -14.92 -2.03 6.82
N GLU A 5 -14.82 -2.79 7.90
CA GLU A 5 -14.88 -2.26 9.28
C GLU A 5 -13.51 -1.78 9.77
N LEU A 6 -12.44 -2.49 9.41
CA LEU A 6 -11.10 -2.17 9.89
C LEU A 6 -10.38 -1.12 9.04
N TYR A 7 -10.64 -1.13 7.74
CA TYR A 7 -9.97 -0.27 6.77
C TYR A 7 -10.09 1.23 7.08
N PRO A 8 -11.26 1.79 7.47
CA PRO A 8 -11.37 3.20 7.84
C PRO A 8 -10.36 3.65 8.91
N SER A 9 -10.03 2.79 9.88
CA SER A 9 -9.05 3.10 10.92
C SER A 9 -7.60 3.05 10.44
N ALA A 10 -7.32 2.30 9.36
CA ALA A 10 -5.99 2.16 8.77
C ALA A 10 -5.67 3.23 7.71
N GLN A 11 -6.68 3.95 7.23
CA GLN A 11 -6.58 4.92 6.15
C GLN A 11 -5.56 6.04 6.42
N SER A 12 -5.52 6.59 7.63
CA SER A 12 -4.56 7.64 8.00
C SER A 12 -3.13 7.12 8.05
N ALA A 13 -2.93 5.88 8.51
CA ALA A 13 -1.63 5.22 8.53
C ALA A 13 -1.12 4.93 7.11
N LEU A 14 -1.99 4.55 6.17
CA LEU A 14 -1.65 4.33 4.76
C LEU A 14 -1.23 5.62 4.04
N LEU A 15 -1.79 6.76 4.43
CA LEU A 15 -1.41 8.08 3.94
C LEU A 15 -0.16 8.65 4.63
N SER A 16 0.34 7.99 5.68
CA SER A 16 1.48 8.50 6.44
C SER A 16 2.75 8.51 5.60
N HIS A 17 3.61 9.49 5.84
CA HIS A 17 4.98 9.53 5.30
C HIS A 17 5.89 8.48 5.95
N SER A 18 5.55 8.01 7.16
CA SER A 18 6.30 6.97 7.85
C SER A 18 6.09 5.62 7.19
N ARG A 19 7.17 5.04 6.65
CA ARG A 19 7.17 3.68 6.10
C ARG A 19 6.72 2.65 7.15
N VAL A 20 7.10 2.83 8.40
CA VAL A 20 6.71 1.92 9.48
C VAL A 20 5.19 1.89 9.65
N LEU A 21 4.56 3.07 9.69
CA LEU A 21 3.10 3.16 9.82
C LEU A 21 2.36 2.55 8.62
N ARG A 22 2.82 2.83 7.40
CA ARG A 22 2.23 2.23 6.20
C ARG A 22 2.39 0.71 6.19
N LEU A 23 3.59 0.21 6.50
CA LEU A 23 3.87 -1.22 6.52
C LEU A 23 3.04 -1.94 7.58
N SER A 24 2.97 -1.41 8.81
CA SER A 24 2.15 -1.99 9.88
C SER A 24 0.67 -2.04 9.48
N ALA A 25 0.14 -0.97 8.89
CA ALA A 25 -1.24 -0.96 8.40
C ALA A 25 -1.48 -2.04 7.32
N LEU A 26 -0.57 -2.16 6.34
CA LEU A 26 -0.67 -3.19 5.30
C LEU A 26 -0.58 -4.61 5.88
N GLN A 27 0.29 -4.86 6.86
CA GLN A 27 0.43 -6.16 7.50
C GLN A 27 -0.81 -6.55 8.31
N ILE A 28 -1.40 -5.60 9.06
CA ILE A 28 -2.63 -5.81 9.81
C ILE A 28 -3.78 -6.15 8.85
N LEU A 29 -3.97 -5.34 7.80
CA LEU A 29 -5.01 -5.55 6.80
C LEU A 29 -4.81 -6.85 6.00
N SER A 30 -3.57 -7.28 5.80
CA SER A 30 -3.23 -8.55 5.11
C SER A 30 -3.30 -9.78 6.02
N SER A 31 -3.53 -9.60 7.32
CA SER A 31 -3.51 -10.70 8.28
C SER A 31 -4.69 -11.66 8.07
N ARG A 32 -4.52 -12.91 8.51
CA ARG A 32 -5.59 -13.93 8.44
C ARG A 32 -6.82 -13.59 9.29
N LEU A 33 -6.74 -12.55 10.13
CA LEU A 33 -7.84 -12.07 10.97
C LEU A 33 -8.79 -11.13 10.22
N VAL A 34 -8.38 -10.64 9.04
CA VAL A 34 -9.16 -9.73 8.21
C VAL A 34 -9.79 -10.49 7.05
N SER A 35 -11.12 -10.40 6.95
CA SER A 35 -11.87 -10.99 5.85
C SER A 35 -11.94 -9.99 4.70
N SER A 36 -11.28 -10.31 3.58
CA SER A 36 -11.14 -9.43 2.42
C SER A 36 -11.61 -10.12 1.13
N SER A 37 -12.11 -9.33 0.18
CA SER A 37 -12.47 -9.77 -1.17
C SER A 37 -11.25 -10.33 -1.94
N ALA A 38 -11.47 -10.85 -3.15
CA ALA A 38 -10.38 -11.27 -4.01
C ALA A 38 -9.46 -10.08 -4.39
N GLY A 39 -10.02 -8.95 -4.85
CA GLY A 39 -9.25 -7.76 -5.20
C GLY A 39 -8.61 -7.05 -4.03
N GLU A 40 -9.28 -6.96 -2.88
CA GLU A 40 -8.69 -6.38 -1.67
C GLU A 40 -7.43 -7.15 -1.27
N ARG A 41 -7.48 -8.50 -1.27
CA ARG A 41 -6.31 -9.34 -1.02
C ARG A 41 -5.22 -9.15 -2.07
N ASP A 42 -5.61 -8.99 -3.33
CA ASP A 42 -4.70 -8.84 -4.47
C ASP A 42 -3.98 -7.48 -4.43
N ALA A 43 -4.70 -6.42 -4.05
CA ALA A 43 -4.22 -5.07 -3.80
C ALA A 43 -3.28 -5.02 -2.59
N LEU A 44 -3.71 -5.59 -1.46
CA LEU A 44 -2.91 -5.70 -0.23
C LEU A 44 -1.57 -6.39 -0.50
N ARG A 45 -1.60 -7.53 -1.20
CA ARG A 45 -0.38 -8.28 -1.56
C ARG A 45 0.60 -7.42 -2.37
N ARG A 46 0.12 -6.70 -3.38
CA ARG A 46 1.00 -5.85 -4.22
C ARG A 46 1.53 -4.64 -3.47
N CYS A 47 0.69 -3.98 -2.67
CA CYS A 47 1.11 -2.85 -1.85
C CYS A 47 2.18 -3.29 -0.84
N LEU A 48 1.99 -4.44 -0.19
CA LEU A 48 2.96 -5.01 0.75
C LEU A 48 4.30 -5.30 0.07
N GLN A 49 4.29 -6.01 -1.07
CA GLN A 49 5.50 -6.28 -1.86
C GLN A 49 6.22 -4.99 -2.30
N GLY A 50 5.46 -3.94 -2.63
CA GLY A 50 6.01 -2.63 -2.99
C GLY A 50 6.55 -1.84 -1.79
N GLU A 51 6.03 -2.06 -0.58
CA GLU A 51 6.49 -1.40 0.66
C GLU A 51 7.72 -2.08 1.25
N GLU A 52 7.80 -3.41 1.16
CA GLU A 52 8.90 -4.22 1.65
C GLU A 52 10.14 -4.14 0.75
N ALA A 53 9.98 -3.76 -0.52
CA ALA A 53 11.08 -3.59 -1.47
C ALA A 53 12.20 -2.66 -0.91
N PRO A 54 13.47 -3.08 -0.99
CA PRO A 54 14.61 -2.29 -0.53
C PRO A 54 14.69 -0.90 -1.20
N LEU A 55 15.22 0.08 -0.47
CA LEU A 55 15.42 1.46 -0.93
C LEU A 55 16.79 1.71 -1.57
N ASP A 56 17.55 0.66 -1.88
CA ASP A 56 18.89 0.80 -2.47
C ASP A 56 18.83 1.34 -3.91
N MET A 57 19.97 1.84 -4.41
CA MET A 57 20.05 2.46 -5.75
C MET A 57 19.69 1.50 -6.90
N ASN A 58 19.74 0.18 -6.68
CA ASN A 58 19.24 -0.81 -7.65
C ASN A 58 17.73 -1.06 -7.51
N GLY A 59 17.15 -0.83 -6.33
CA GLY A 59 15.74 -0.99 -5.98
C GLY A 59 14.83 0.12 -6.49
N ALA A 60 15.36 1.26 -6.96
CA ALA A 60 14.54 2.35 -7.50
C ALA A 60 13.72 1.92 -8.74
N ARG A 61 14.37 1.23 -9.70
CA ARG A 61 13.68 0.68 -10.89
C ARG A 61 12.68 -0.42 -10.51
N ASP A 62 13.08 -1.28 -9.58
CA ASP A 62 12.27 -2.40 -9.11
C ASP A 62 11.00 -1.90 -8.37
N ARG A 63 11.12 -0.81 -7.60
CA ARG A 63 9.98 -0.12 -6.97
C ARG A 63 9.02 0.48 -7.99
N VAL A 64 9.53 1.13 -9.03
CA VAL A 64 8.68 1.69 -10.11
C VAL A 64 7.90 0.57 -10.81
N LEU A 65 8.54 -0.57 -11.10
CA LEU A 65 7.88 -1.72 -11.70
C LEU A 65 6.79 -2.31 -10.79
N ARG A 66 7.07 -2.48 -9.50
CA ARG A 66 6.09 -3.00 -8.53
C ARG A 66 4.93 -2.03 -8.31
N ILE A 67 5.20 -0.73 -8.25
CA ILE A 67 4.18 0.33 -8.18
C ILE A 67 3.28 0.28 -9.43
N GLY A 68 3.86 0.14 -10.63
CA GLY A 68 3.09 0.03 -11.87
C GLY A 68 2.12 -1.18 -11.87
N ARG A 69 2.53 -2.30 -11.26
CA ARG A 69 1.71 -3.52 -11.15
C ARG A 69 0.50 -3.39 -10.23
N VAL A 70 0.47 -2.39 -9.34
CA VAL A 70 -0.68 -2.12 -8.46
C VAL A 70 -1.92 -1.73 -9.28
N ARG A 71 -1.74 -1.06 -10.42
CA ARG A 71 -2.85 -0.70 -11.33
C ARG A 71 -3.62 -1.91 -11.86
N VAL A 72 -2.97 -3.08 -11.93
CA VAL A 72 -3.57 -4.33 -12.43
C VAL A 72 -4.50 -4.97 -11.38
N ALA A 73 -4.37 -4.60 -10.09
CA ALA A 73 -5.25 -5.12 -9.04
C ALA A 73 -6.57 -4.34 -8.92
N VAL A 74 -6.71 -3.23 -9.63
CA VAL A 74 -7.91 -2.40 -9.57
C VAL A 74 -8.87 -2.85 -10.67
N ARG A 75 -9.98 -3.48 -10.27
CA ARG A 75 -11.11 -3.81 -11.13
C ARG A 75 -12.22 -2.79 -10.91
N ASP A 76 -13.06 -2.55 -11.93
CA ASP A 76 -14.07 -1.48 -11.92
C ASP A 76 -15.13 -1.64 -10.80
N ASP A 77 -15.35 -2.85 -10.31
CA ASP A 77 -16.30 -3.17 -9.24
C ASP A 77 -15.68 -3.14 -7.82
N GLU A 78 -14.35 -3.11 -7.70
CA GLU A 78 -13.64 -3.26 -6.43
C GLU A 78 -13.12 -1.92 -5.88
N HIS A 79 -14.05 -1.03 -5.51
CA HIS A 79 -13.79 0.31 -4.98
C HIS A 79 -12.82 0.32 -3.77
N GLY A 80 -12.91 -0.68 -2.88
CA GLY A 80 -12.02 -0.80 -1.73
C GLY A 80 -10.55 -1.05 -2.12
N ALA A 81 -10.32 -1.85 -3.17
CA ALA A 81 -8.99 -2.12 -3.69
C ALA A 81 -8.40 -0.86 -4.35
N ALA A 82 -9.22 -0.12 -5.11
CA ALA A 82 -8.83 1.15 -5.73
C ALA A 82 -8.40 2.20 -4.71
N ASP A 83 -9.23 2.43 -3.68
CA ASP A 83 -8.97 3.41 -2.62
C ASP A 83 -7.70 3.05 -1.82
N LEU A 84 -7.55 1.77 -1.46
CA LEU A 84 -6.34 1.27 -0.78
C LEU A 84 -5.07 1.57 -1.57
N CYS A 85 -5.08 1.23 -2.85
CA CYS A 85 -3.93 1.45 -3.74
C CYS A 85 -3.64 2.95 -3.89
N GLY A 86 -4.67 3.78 -4.08
CA GLY A 86 -4.54 5.22 -4.21
C GLY A 86 -3.91 5.87 -2.98
N ARG A 87 -4.40 5.54 -1.78
CA ARG A 87 -3.87 6.08 -0.53
C ARG A 87 -2.42 5.67 -0.29
N TRP A 88 -2.09 4.41 -0.56
CA TRP A 88 -0.71 3.94 -0.45
C TRP A 88 0.23 4.67 -1.41
N LEU A 89 -0.20 4.93 -2.65
CA LEU A 89 0.58 5.73 -3.61
C LEU A 89 0.77 7.16 -3.12
N ILE A 90 -0.28 7.81 -2.62
CA ILE A 90 -0.20 9.18 -2.09
C ILE A 90 0.78 9.26 -0.93
N GLY A 91 0.73 8.32 0.02
CA GLY A 91 1.65 8.25 1.16
C GLY A 91 3.12 8.09 0.75
N LYS A 92 3.40 7.70 -0.50
CA LYS A 92 4.75 7.61 -1.07
C LYS A 92 5.22 8.85 -1.83
N ILE A 93 4.31 9.72 -2.26
CA ILE A 93 4.61 10.86 -3.13
C ILE A 93 4.97 12.12 -2.32
N THR A 94 4.82 12.11 -0.99
CA THR A 94 5.03 13.31 -0.19
C THR A 94 6.50 13.76 -0.19
N PRO A 95 6.82 15.04 -0.50
CA PRO A 95 8.11 15.42 -1.09
C PRO A 95 9.27 15.61 -0.10
N LEU A 96 9.09 15.41 1.21
CA LEU A 96 10.00 15.97 2.21
C LEU A 96 11.29 15.17 2.48
N GLN A 97 11.46 13.97 1.92
CA GLN A 97 12.69 13.17 2.15
C GLN A 97 13.41 12.68 0.89
N GLN A 98 12.91 12.93 -0.33
CA GLN A 98 13.71 12.65 -1.54
C GLN A 98 14.65 13.80 -1.93
N ILE A 99 14.50 14.99 -1.31
CA ILE A 99 15.36 16.16 -1.59
C ILE A 99 16.46 16.32 -0.52
N CYS A 100 16.21 15.93 0.73
CA CYS A 100 17.20 16.00 1.80
C CYS A 100 17.77 14.61 2.05
N GLY A 101 18.79 14.22 1.28
CA GLY A 101 19.62 13.06 1.59
C GLY A 101 20.44 13.28 2.87
N PHE A 102 19.80 13.15 4.03
CA PHE A 102 20.40 13.01 5.35
C PHE A 102 19.70 11.90 6.12
#